data_AF-A0A7D5N7A1-F1
#
_entry.id   AF-A0A7D5N7A1-F1
#
_cell.length_a   1.000
_cell.length_b   1.000
_cell.length_c   1.000
_cell.angle_alpha   90.00
_cell.angle_beta   90.00
_cell.angle_gamma   90.00
#
_symmetry.space_group_name_H-M   'P 1'
#
loop_
_entity.id
_entity.type
_entity.pdbx_description
1 polymer ?
#
loop_
_entity_poly.entity_id
_entity_poly.type
_entity_poly.pdbx_seq_one_letter_code
_entity_poly.pdbx_strand_id
1 'polypeptide(L)'
;MVMDLKMMTSMARGVANKENQMLEDGRSEIRMTDEYKTINGFKCRKYIYDHPKYTAEMWVTQDKLPVNASDFTFGMANAMSGSQQSINTSYYSKIKGGVCIQTHLIPKDRHMQESIMTYSEFSAQAPDQMFSTAGYELQEMPSLRDVWNNYKEEK
;
A
#
# COMPACT_ATOMS: atom_id res chain seq x y z
N MET A 1 11.44 -14.85 -15.62
CA MET A 1 10.46 -15.45 -14.69
C MET A 1 9.21 -14.59 -14.73
N VAL A 2 8.24 -14.92 -15.58
CA VAL A 2 6.96 -14.17 -15.66
C VAL A 2 6.07 -14.77 -14.58
N MET A 3 5.94 -14.03 -13.48
CA MET A 3 4.88 -14.32 -12.51
C MET A 3 3.56 -13.98 -13.21
N ASP A 4 2.71 -14.99 -13.45
CA ASP A 4 1.38 -14.77 -14.00
C ASP A 4 0.66 -13.73 -13.12
N LEU A 5 0.08 -12.71 -13.74
CA LEU A 5 -0.64 -11.64 -13.05
C LEU A 5 -1.71 -12.22 -12.11
N LYS A 6 -2.30 -13.36 -12.49
CA LYS A 6 -3.24 -14.13 -11.66
C LYS A 6 -2.59 -14.69 -10.39
N MET A 7 -1.35 -15.16 -10.48
CA MET A 7 -0.59 -15.69 -9.36
C MET A 7 -0.20 -14.58 -8.39
N MET A 8 0.27 -13.44 -8.90
CA MET A 8 0.50 -12.23 -8.07
C MET A 8 -0.78 -11.76 -7.38
N THR A 9 -1.90 -11.74 -8.11
CA THR A 9 -3.21 -11.39 -7.55
C THR A 9 -3.62 -12.37 -6.44
N SER A 10 -3.40 -13.68 -6.61
CA SER A 10 -3.70 -14.68 -5.58
C SER A 10 -2.83 -14.56 -4.33
N MET A 11 -1.55 -14.21 -4.50
CA MET A 11 -0.62 -14.01 -3.38
C MET A 11 -0.98 -12.76 -2.59
N ALA A 12 -1.29 -11.66 -3.28
CA ALA A 12 -1.79 -10.44 -2.66
C ALA A 12 -3.08 -10.70 -1.85
N ARG A 13 -4.02 -11.50 -2.40
CA ARG A 13 -5.23 -11.94 -1.69
C ARG A 13 -4.91 -12.75 -0.43
N GLY A 14 -3.98 -13.69 -0.52
CA GLY A 14 -3.58 -14.52 0.63
C GLY A 14 -2.99 -13.69 1.78
N VAL A 15 -2.21 -12.67 1.47
CA VAL A 15 -1.64 -11.74 2.46
C VAL A 15 -2.73 -10.88 3.09
N ALA A 16 -3.59 -10.24 2.29
CA ALA A 16 -4.66 -9.38 2.81
C ALA A 16 -5.63 -10.12 3.74
N ASN A 17 -6.01 -11.36 3.40
CA ASN A 17 -6.88 -12.18 4.25
C ASN A 17 -6.23 -12.55 5.59
N LYS A 18 -4.93 -12.83 5.57
CA LYS A 18 -4.19 -13.21 6.76
C LYS A 18 -4.03 -12.02 7.72
N GLU A 19 -3.76 -10.83 7.20
CA GLU A 19 -3.69 -9.59 7.98
C GLU A 19 -5.03 -9.25 8.63
N ASN A 20 -6.14 -9.41 7.88
CA ASN A 20 -7.50 -9.18 8.40
C ASN A 20 -7.85 -10.15 9.54
N GLN A 21 -7.54 -11.44 9.40
CA GLN A 21 -7.74 -12.42 10.47
C GLN A 21 -6.89 -12.10 11.70
N MET A 22 -5.65 -11.64 11.53
CA MET A 22 -4.79 -11.27 12.66
C MET A 22 -5.33 -10.08 13.46
N LEU A 23 -6.01 -9.12 12.82
CA LEU A 23 -6.71 -8.03 13.48
C LEU A 23 -7.95 -8.48 14.25
N GLU A 24 -8.76 -9.37 13.65
CA GLU A 24 -9.96 -9.94 14.29
C GLU A 24 -9.60 -10.82 15.49
N ASP A 25 -8.49 -11.56 15.40
CA ASP A 25 -7.94 -12.40 16.46
C ASP A 25 -7.22 -11.59 17.57
N GLY A 26 -7.13 -10.26 17.44
CA GLY A 26 -6.43 -9.40 18.40
C GLY A 26 -4.90 -9.57 18.42
N ARG A 27 -4.32 -10.22 17.40
CA ARG A 27 -2.87 -10.41 17.25
C ARG A 27 -2.16 -9.19 16.66
N SER A 28 -2.91 -8.16 16.28
CA SER A 28 -2.40 -6.87 15.89
C SER A 28 -3.31 -5.77 16.43
N GLU A 29 -2.72 -4.64 16.80
CA GLU A 29 -3.43 -3.53 17.44
C GLU A 29 -3.11 -2.23 16.73
N ILE A 30 -4.12 -1.36 16.61
CA ILE A 30 -3.91 0.04 16.24
C ILE A 30 -4.33 0.93 17.40
N ARG A 31 -3.42 1.81 17.82
CA ARG A 31 -3.64 2.77 18.90
C ARG A 31 -3.36 4.18 18.44
N MET A 32 -4.24 5.10 18.82
CA MET A 32 -4.03 6.52 18.67
C MET A 32 -3.10 7.01 19.78
N THR A 33 -2.19 7.93 19.49
CA THR A 33 -1.33 8.55 20.52
C THR A 33 -1.65 10.03 20.68
N ASP A 34 -1.07 10.70 21.68
CA ASP A 34 -1.19 12.16 21.87
C ASP A 34 -0.06 12.94 21.19
N GLU A 35 0.67 12.30 20.28
CA GLU A 35 1.72 12.95 19.49
C GLU A 35 1.14 13.62 18.24
N TYR A 36 1.55 14.87 18.01
CA TYR A 36 1.15 15.68 16.88
C TYR A 36 2.38 16.23 16.16
N LYS A 37 2.30 16.34 14.83
CA LYS A 37 3.32 17.02 14.02
C LYS A 37 2.71 17.61 12.76
N THR A 38 3.41 18.57 12.14
CA THR A 38 3.03 19.09 10.83
C THR A 38 3.91 18.44 9.76
N ILE A 39 3.31 17.91 8.70
CA ILE A 39 4.01 17.32 7.56
C ILE A 39 3.48 17.98 6.29
N ASN A 40 4.37 18.60 5.49
CA ASN A 40 3.99 19.25 4.24
C ASN A 40 2.83 20.25 4.40
N GLY A 41 2.77 20.95 5.54
CA GLY A 41 1.70 21.89 5.88
C GLY A 41 0.44 21.27 6.50
N PHE A 42 0.33 19.93 6.54
CA PHE A 42 -0.81 19.23 7.13
C PHE A 42 -0.59 18.91 8.61
N LYS A 43 -1.59 19.22 9.44
CA LYS A 43 -1.61 18.87 10.87
C LYS A 43 -1.93 17.40 11.02
N CYS A 44 -1.00 16.63 11.55
CA CYS A 44 -1.12 15.19 11.70
C CYS A 44 -1.12 14.76 13.16
N ARG A 45 -1.85 13.68 13.44
CA ARG A 45 -1.82 12.94 14.70
C ARG A 45 -1.22 11.56 14.46
N LYS A 46 -0.41 11.07 15.40
CA LYS A 46 0.23 9.76 15.29
C LYS A 46 -0.71 8.63 15.71
N TYR A 47 -0.62 7.55 14.97
CA TYR A 47 -1.15 6.24 15.26
C TYR A 47 0.00 5.23 15.24
N ILE A 48 -0.07 4.24 16.11
CA ILE A 48 0.86 3.12 16.12
C ILE A 48 0.06 1.87 15.78
N TYR A 49 0.50 1.18 14.73
CA TYR A 49 0.03 -0.15 14.40
C TYR A 49 1.11 -1.16 14.80
N ASP A 50 0.78 -2.05 15.73
CA ASP A 50 1.67 -3.09 16.24
C ASP A 50 1.29 -4.44 15.61
N HIS A 51 2.19 -4.94 14.77
CA HIS A 51 2.08 -6.23 14.11
C HIS A 51 3.22 -7.17 14.58
N PRO A 52 3.06 -8.50 14.63
CA PRO A 52 4.10 -9.40 15.12
C PRO A 52 5.45 -9.26 14.41
N LYS A 53 5.47 -8.81 13.15
CA LYS A 53 6.68 -8.67 12.33
C LYS A 53 7.23 -7.25 12.21
N TYR A 54 6.41 -6.24 12.47
CA TYR A 54 6.80 -4.84 12.29
C TYR A 54 5.92 -3.93 13.14
N THR A 55 6.42 -2.75 13.43
CA THR A 55 5.63 -1.64 13.97
C THR A 55 5.48 -0.61 12.88
N ALA A 56 4.28 -0.10 12.63
CA ALA A 56 4.07 1.01 11.73
C ALA A 56 3.67 2.26 12.52
N GLU A 57 4.46 3.34 12.38
CA GLU A 57 4.05 4.66 12.85
C GLU A 57 3.35 5.39 11.71
N MET A 58 2.09 5.76 11.94
CA MET A 58 1.22 6.36 10.93
C MET A 58 0.86 7.77 11.34
N TRP A 59 1.06 8.73 10.45
CA TRP A 59 0.74 10.13 10.68
C TRP A 59 -0.48 10.52 9.86
N VAL A 60 -1.61 10.63 10.54
CA VAL A 60 -2.93 10.83 9.92
C VAL A 60 -3.32 12.29 10.01
N THR A 61 -3.61 12.91 8.86
CA THR A 61 -4.01 14.33 8.84
C THR A 61 -5.33 14.54 9.57
N GLN A 62 -5.45 15.69 10.23
CA GLN A 62 -6.68 16.19 10.84
C GLN A 62 -7.31 17.28 9.98
N ASP A 63 -6.63 17.70 8.91
CA ASP A 63 -7.14 18.69 7.97
C ASP A 63 -8.06 18.06 6.93
N LYS A 64 -8.97 18.87 6.38
CA LYS A 64 -9.78 18.46 5.23
C LYS A 64 -8.91 18.48 3.97
N LEU A 65 -8.83 17.33 3.30
CA LEU A 65 -8.15 17.20 2.02
C LEU A 65 -9.14 17.35 0.85
N PRO A 66 -8.65 17.70 -0.35
CA PRO A 66 -9.48 17.69 -1.57
C PRO A 66 -9.90 16.28 -2.00
N VAL A 67 -9.33 15.24 -1.40
CA VAL A 67 -9.71 13.83 -1.57
C VAL A 67 -10.48 13.34 -0.36
N ASN A 68 -11.52 12.54 -0.58
CA ASN A 68 -12.23 11.87 0.49
C ASN A 68 -11.32 10.79 1.10
N ALA A 69 -11.11 10.82 2.41
CA ALA A 69 -10.23 9.88 3.09
C ALA A 69 -10.70 8.44 3.01
N SER A 70 -12.02 8.19 3.02
CA SER A 70 -12.61 6.87 2.82
C SER A 70 -12.33 6.37 1.40
N ASP A 71 -12.56 7.22 0.39
CA ASP A 71 -12.37 6.82 -1.01
C ASP A 71 -10.88 6.60 -1.34
N PHE A 72 -9.99 7.47 -0.83
CA PHE A 72 -8.55 7.30 -0.97
C PHE A 72 -8.09 5.98 -0.35
N THR A 73 -8.55 5.72 0.87
CA THR A 73 -8.23 4.52 1.62
C THR A 73 -8.75 3.26 0.92
N PHE A 74 -9.99 3.32 0.43
CA PHE A 74 -10.63 2.25 -0.31
C PHE A 74 -9.93 1.99 -1.65
N GLY A 75 -9.55 3.06 -2.37
CA GLY A 75 -8.78 2.97 -3.61
C GLY A 75 -7.42 2.30 -3.39
N MET A 76 -6.68 2.69 -2.35
CA MET A 76 -5.41 2.09 -1.98
C MET A 76 -5.57 0.61 -1.60
N ALA A 77 -6.57 0.29 -0.78
CA ALA A 77 -6.85 -1.09 -0.40
C ALA A 77 -7.24 -1.97 -1.61
N ASN A 78 -7.97 -1.44 -2.59
CA ASN A 78 -8.32 -2.15 -3.82
C ASN A 78 -7.11 -2.37 -4.74
N ALA A 79 -6.25 -1.37 -4.87
CA ALA A 79 -5.00 -1.49 -5.64
C ALA A 79 -4.10 -2.59 -5.05
N MET A 80 -4.07 -2.71 -3.72
CA MET A 80 -3.25 -3.70 -3.01
C MET A 80 -3.88 -5.10 -2.95
N SER A 81 -5.22 -5.23 -3.00
CA SER A 81 -5.93 -6.52 -2.87
C SER A 81 -6.40 -7.12 -4.20
N GLY A 82 -6.32 -6.37 -5.29
CA GLY A 82 -6.77 -6.82 -6.61
C GLY A 82 -8.30 -6.91 -6.71
N SER A 83 -8.93 -5.75 -6.92
CA SER A 83 -10.26 -5.47 -7.53
C SER A 83 -11.51 -6.31 -7.21
N GLN A 84 -11.47 -7.37 -6.41
CA GLN A 84 -12.60 -8.31 -6.25
C GLN A 84 -12.93 -8.69 -4.80
N GLN A 85 -12.37 -8.01 -3.81
CA GLN A 85 -12.65 -8.35 -2.40
C GLN A 85 -13.30 -7.19 -1.66
N SER A 86 -14.29 -7.51 -0.80
CA SER A 86 -14.82 -6.56 0.17
C SER A 86 -13.69 -6.16 1.11
N ILE A 87 -13.24 -4.91 1.00
CA ILE A 87 -12.25 -4.35 1.90
C ILE A 87 -12.80 -4.43 3.32
N ASN A 88 -12.17 -5.21 4.20
CA ASN A 88 -12.50 -5.19 5.62
C ASN A 88 -12.03 -3.84 6.17
N THR A 89 -12.99 -2.94 6.39
CA THR A 89 -12.74 -1.58 6.85
C THR A 89 -12.49 -1.51 8.35
N SER A 90 -12.45 -2.64 9.09
CA SER A 90 -12.21 -2.66 10.54
C SER A 90 -10.87 -2.04 10.95
N TYR A 91 -9.84 -2.16 10.11
CA TYR A 91 -8.55 -1.48 10.27
C TYR A 91 -8.71 0.05 10.17
N TYR A 92 -9.43 0.51 9.15
CA TYR A 92 -9.60 1.92 8.83
C TYR A 92 -10.65 2.62 9.70
N SER A 93 -11.63 1.89 10.23
CA SER A 93 -12.67 2.44 11.10
C SER A 93 -12.15 2.88 12.47
N LYS A 94 -10.99 2.37 12.89
CA LYS A 94 -10.30 2.80 14.12
C LYS A 94 -9.48 4.08 13.94
N ILE A 95 -9.16 4.46 12.70
CA ILE A 95 -8.43 5.68 12.39
C ILE A 95 -9.43 6.84 12.39
N LYS A 96 -9.14 7.88 13.17
CA LYS A 96 -9.95 9.11 13.20
C LYS A 96 -9.18 10.23 12.49
N GLY A 97 -9.80 10.84 11.49
CA GLY A 97 -9.19 11.93 10.71
C GLY A 97 -9.28 11.67 9.21
N GLY A 98 -8.35 12.26 8.48
CA GLY A 98 -8.22 12.15 7.04
C GLY A 98 -7.26 11.05 6.59
N VAL A 99 -6.50 11.31 5.54
CA VAL A 99 -5.54 10.36 4.95
C VAL A 99 -4.27 10.22 5.82
N CYS A 100 -3.68 9.02 5.85
CA CYS A 100 -2.33 8.82 6.39
C CYS A 100 -1.30 9.48 5.46
N ILE A 101 -0.69 10.58 5.89
CA ILE A 101 0.27 11.38 5.11
C ILE A 101 1.65 10.73 5.11
N GLN A 102 2.01 10.04 6.19
CA GLN A 102 3.31 9.40 6.29
C GLN A 102 3.22 8.12 7.11
N THR A 103 3.84 7.05 6.62
CA THR A 103 3.96 5.77 7.32
C THR A 103 5.43 5.42 7.46
N HIS A 104 5.88 5.16 8.69
CA HIS A 104 7.19 4.60 9.00
C HIS A 104 6.98 3.13 9.33
N LEU A 105 7.40 2.23 8.45
CA LEU A 105 7.34 0.81 8.68
C LEU A 105 8.69 0.38 9.26
N ILE A 106 8.67 0.00 10.53
CA ILE A 106 9.85 -0.40 11.32
C ILE A 106 9.80 -1.92 11.49
N PRO A 107 10.57 -2.69 10.72
CA PRO A 107 10.65 -4.13 10.87
C PRO A 107 11.18 -4.51 12.26
N LYS A 108 10.64 -5.58 12.84
CA LYS A 108 11.19 -6.17 14.07
C LYS A 108 12.38 -7.10 13.78
N ASP A 109 12.52 -7.53 12.53
CA ASP A 109 13.72 -8.22 12.05
C ASP A 109 14.87 -7.21 11.88
N ARG A 110 15.98 -7.47 12.59
CA ARG A 110 17.17 -6.61 12.58
C ARG A 110 17.90 -6.59 11.25
N HIS A 111 17.64 -7.54 10.37
CA HIS A 111 18.22 -7.60 9.03
C HIS A 111 17.45 -6.75 8.01
N MET A 112 16.28 -6.22 8.38
CA MET A 112 15.46 -5.39 7.52
C MET A 112 15.55 -3.92 7.94
N GLN A 113 15.59 -3.03 6.95
CA GLN A 113 15.64 -1.59 7.17
C GLN A 113 14.23 -0.99 7.28
N GLU A 114 14.14 0.13 7.98
CA GLU A 114 12.94 0.95 8.01
C GLU A 114 12.59 1.45 6.60
N SER A 115 11.29 1.49 6.30
CA SER A 115 10.76 2.10 5.10
C SER A 115 9.83 3.25 5.46
N ILE A 116 10.08 4.42 4.86
CA ILE A 116 9.28 5.62 5.07
C ILE A 116 8.58 5.98 3.77
N MET A 117 7.25 5.95 3.80
CA MET A 117 6.40 6.41 2.70
C MET A 117 5.75 7.73 3.11
N THR A 118 5.83 8.74 2.24
CA THR A 118 5.23 10.07 2.49
C THR A 118 4.45 10.53 1.26
N TYR A 119 3.22 10.98 1.48
CA TYR A 119 2.40 11.66 0.48
C TYR A 119 2.57 13.18 0.66
N SER A 120 2.89 13.87 -0.42
CA SER A 120 3.13 15.31 -0.42
C SER A 120 2.02 16.12 -1.06
N GLU A 121 1.38 15.58 -2.09
CA GLU A 121 0.43 16.29 -2.93
C GLU A 121 -0.87 15.50 -3.08
N PHE A 122 -1.99 16.20 -3.00
CA PHE A 122 -3.32 15.61 -3.12
C PHE A 122 -4.12 16.36 -4.16
N SER A 123 -4.55 15.64 -5.19
CA SER A 123 -5.42 16.15 -6.25
C SER A 123 -6.60 15.20 -6.43
N ALA A 124 -7.79 15.75 -6.64
CA ALA A 124 -8.96 14.98 -7.06
C ALA A 124 -8.94 14.65 -8.57
N GLN A 125 -7.96 15.18 -9.30
CA GLN A 125 -7.79 15.01 -10.74
C GLN A 125 -6.47 14.29 -11.01
N ALA A 126 -6.52 13.22 -11.80
CA ALA A 126 -5.34 12.55 -12.32
C ALA A 126 -4.96 13.16 -13.67
N PRO A 127 -3.67 13.43 -13.94
CA PRO A 127 -3.23 13.88 -15.27
C PRO A 127 -3.46 12.78 -16.31
N ASP A 128 -4.00 13.11 -17.49
CA ASP A 128 -4.26 12.14 -18.57
C ASP A 128 -2.98 11.39 -19.01
N GLN A 129 -1.84 12.07 -18.91
CA GLN A 129 -0.52 11.53 -19.23
C GLN A 129 -0.16 10.30 -18.38
N MET A 130 -0.71 10.18 -17.17
CA MET A 130 -0.46 9.06 -16.26
C MET A 130 -1.00 7.73 -16.81
N PHE A 131 -1.97 7.78 -17.73
CA PHE A 131 -2.59 6.61 -18.36
C PHE A 131 -2.17 6.42 -19.82
N SER A 132 -1.16 7.17 -20.27
CA SER A 132 -0.68 7.13 -21.64
C SER A 132 0.73 6.56 -21.70
N THR A 133 0.99 5.74 -22.72
CA THR A 133 2.32 5.28 -23.10
C THR A 133 2.95 6.13 -24.19
N ALA A 134 2.29 7.23 -24.59
CA ALA A 134 2.83 8.15 -25.59
C ALA A 134 4.19 8.70 -25.15
N GLY A 135 5.19 8.56 -26.02
CA GLY A 135 6.57 9.00 -25.75
C GLY A 135 7.47 7.96 -25.09
N TYR A 136 6.95 6.77 -24.76
CA TYR A 136 7.75 5.64 -24.30
C TYR A 136 8.04 4.67 -25.45
N GLU A 137 9.26 4.13 -25.48
CA GLU A 137 9.57 2.98 -26.33
C GLU A 137 9.00 1.72 -25.67
N LEU A 138 7.99 1.13 -26.32
CA LEU A 138 7.37 -0.09 -25.85
C LEU A 138 8.19 -1.29 -26.35
N GLN A 139 8.96 -1.90 -25.46
CA GLN A 139 9.60 -3.17 -25.74
C GLN A 139 8.65 -4.30 -25.38
N GLU A 140 8.24 -5.09 -26.38
CA GLU A 140 7.53 -6.33 -26.12
C GLU A 140 8.45 -7.30 -25.37
N MET A 141 8.01 -7.75 -24.20
CA MET A 141 8.73 -8.80 -23.49
C MET A 141 8.60 -10.11 -24.28
N PRO A 142 9.72 -10.79 -24.64
CA PRO A 142 9.67 -12.07 -25.31
C PRO A 142 8.91 -13.07 -24.45
N SER A 143 8.14 -13.96 -25.09
CA SER A 143 7.35 -14.94 -24.37
C SER A 143 8.27 -15.87 -23.58
N LEU A 144 7.77 -16.46 -22.50
CA LEU A 144 8.53 -17.48 -21.75
C LEU A 144 9.00 -18.64 -22.65
N ARG A 145 8.25 -18.92 -23.71
CA ARG A 145 8.59 -19.93 -24.71
C ARG A 145 9.79 -19.50 -25.57
N ASP A 146 9.86 -18.24 -25.96
CA ASP A 146 10.95 -17.70 -26.78
C ASP A 146 12.25 -17.61 -25.97
N VAL A 147 12.16 -17.18 -24.71
CA VAL A 147 13.31 -17.17 -23.79
C VAL A 147 13.83 -18.61 -23.54
N TRP A 148 12.92 -19.58 -23.40
CA TRP A 148 13.28 -20.98 -23.18
C TRP A 148 13.89 -21.66 -24.41
N ASN A 149 13.42 -21.32 -25.61
CA ASN A 149 13.98 -21.84 -26.86
C ASN A 149 15.36 -21.26 -27.13
N ASN A 150 15.56 -19.95 -26.93
CA ASN A 150 16.87 -19.32 -27.08
C ASN A 150 17.91 -19.91 -26.10
N TYR A 151 17.50 -20.23 -24.87
CA TYR A 151 18.37 -20.89 -23.89
C TYR A 151 18.79 -22.33 -24.31
N LYS A 152 17.99 -23.00 -25.14
CA LYS A 152 18.34 -24.33 -25.67
C LYS A 152 19.27 -24.28 -26.87
N GLU A 153 19.25 -23.20 -27.64
CA GLU A 153 20.12 -23.02 -28.82
C GLU A 153 21.53 -22.56 -28.43
N GLU A 154 21.73 -22.03 -27.22
CA GLU A 154 23.05 -21.67 -26.66
C GLU A 154 23.78 -22.85 -25.97
N LYS A 155 23.27 -24.09 -26.06
CA LYS A 155 23.91 -25.32 -25.57
C LYS A 155 24.16 -26.32 -26.68
#